data_AF-A0A519UMV3-F1
#
_entry.id   AF-A0A519UMV3-F1
#
_cell.length_a   1.000
_cell.length_b   1.000
_cell.length_c   1.000
_cell.angle_alpha   90.00
_cell.angle_beta   90.00
_cell.angle_gamma   90.00
#
_symmetry.space_group_name_H-M   'P 1'
#
loop_
_entity.id
_entity.type
_entity.pdbx_description
1 polymer ?
#
loop_
_entity_poly.entity_id
_entity_poly.type
_entity_poly.pdbx_seq_one_letter_code
_entity_poly.pdbx_strand_id
1 'polypeptide(L)' 'GFEGELSFDSSKPDGTPRKLMDVSKLHNLGWKHKIELEEGLKLAYQDYLSLVV' A
#
# COMPACT_ATOMS: atom_id res chain seq x y z
N GLY A 1 19.21 -5.05 2.10
CA GLY A 1 17.83 -4.72 2.49
C GLY A 1 17.42 -5.69 3.57
N PHE A 2 16.15 -6.08 3.65
CA PHE A 2 15.77 -7.30 4.38
C PHE A 2 16.13 -8.51 3.52
N GLU A 3 16.93 -9.42 4.05
CA GLU A 3 17.46 -10.59 3.32
C GLU A 3 16.73 -11.91 3.70
N GLY A 4 15.67 -11.84 4.50
CA GLY A 4 14.90 -13.01 4.91
C GLY A 4 13.77 -13.35 3.94
N GLU A 5 13.10 -14.47 4.22
CA GLU A 5 11.95 -14.93 3.45
C GLU A 5 10.62 -14.37 3.99
N LEU A 6 9.67 -14.12 3.10
CA LEU A 6 8.30 -13.78 3.46
C LEU A 6 7.52 -15.07 3.74
N SER A 7 6.96 -15.20 4.94
CA SER A 7 6.13 -16.33 5.33
C SER A 7 4.78 -15.88 5.90
N PHE A 8 3.74 -16.67 5.63
CA PHE A 8 2.37 -16.43 6.12
C PHE A 8 2.01 -17.51 7.15
N ASP A 9 1.70 -17.11 8.38
CA ASP A 9 1.26 -18.00 9.46
C ASP A 9 -0.27 -18.12 9.47
N SER A 10 -0.78 -19.21 8.88
CA SER A 10 -2.21 -19.51 8.81
C SER A 10 -2.84 -19.98 10.14
N SER A 11 -2.06 -20.11 11.22
CA SER A 11 -2.60 -20.36 12.56
C SER A 11 -3.28 -19.13 13.15
N LYS A 12 -3.03 -17.94 12.60
CA LYS A 12 -3.63 -16.69 13.03
C LYS A 12 -4.94 -16.44 12.26
N PRO A 13 -5.99 -15.90 12.93
CA PRO A 13 -7.24 -15.61 12.25
C PRO A 13 -7.06 -14.45 11.28
N ASP A 14 -7.58 -14.62 10.06
CA ASP A 14 -7.70 -13.52 9.11
C ASP A 14 -8.80 -12.54 9.54
N GLY A 15 -8.66 -11.29 9.09
CA GLY A 15 -9.72 -10.29 9.19
C GLY A 15 -10.84 -10.50 8.18
N THR A 16 -11.60 -9.44 7.90
CA THR A 16 -12.62 -9.49 6.82
C THR A 16 -11.95 -9.78 5.48
N PRO A 17 -12.45 -10.73 4.65
CA PRO A 17 -11.78 -11.14 3.41
C PRO A 17 -11.59 -10.03 2.37
N ARG A 18 -12.44 -8.99 2.42
CA ARG A 18 -12.38 -7.87 1.46
C ARG A 18 -12.84 -6.58 2.11
N LYS A 19 -12.00 -5.55 2.02
CA LYS A 19 -12.31 -4.20 2.48
C LYS A 19 -11.76 -3.17 1.49
N LEU A 20 -12.65 -2.50 0.78
CA LEU A 20 -12.34 -1.47 -0.22
C LEU A 20 -13.43 -0.40 -0.22
N MET A 21 -13.12 0.75 -0.79
CA MET A 21 -14.05 1.85 -1.01
C MET A 21 -14.54 1.85 -2.47
N ASP A 22 -15.80 2.22 -2.69
CA ASP A 22 -16.27 2.63 -4.01
C ASP A 22 -15.84 4.07 -4.27
N VAL A 23 -15.07 4.28 -5.35
CA VAL A 23 -14.51 5.57 -5.75
C VAL A 23 -15.25 6.21 -6.93
N SER A 24 -16.38 5.64 -7.36
CA SER A 24 -17.15 6.10 -8.53
C SER A 24 -17.52 7.58 -8.43
N LYS A 25 -17.89 8.07 -7.22
CA LYS A 25 -18.20 9.49 -7.00
C LYS A 25 -17.01 10.40 -7.29
N LEU A 26 -15.80 10.04 -6.86
CA LEU A 26 -14.60 10.84 -7.11
C LEU A 26 -14.26 10.87 -8.60
N HIS A 27 -14.33 9.73 -9.27
CA HIS A 27 -14.09 9.61 -10.71
C HIS A 27 -15.09 10.42 -11.53
N ASN A 28 -16.38 10.40 -11.15
CA ASN A 28 -17.43 11.18 -11.81
C ASN A 28 -17.25 12.70 -11.65
N LEU A 29 -16.61 13.13 -10.57
CA LEU A 29 -16.22 14.53 -10.35
C LEU A 29 -14.91 14.91 -11.07
N GLY A 30 -14.34 14.00 -11.87
CA GLY A 30 -13.12 14.22 -12.64
C GLY A 30 -11.82 14.02 -11.83
N TRP A 31 -11.90 13.69 -10.55
CA TRP A 31 -10.72 13.36 -9.76
C TRP A 31 -10.30 11.92 -10.02
N LYS A 32 -8.99 11.72 -10.22
CA LYS A 32 -8.38 10.39 -10.36
C LYS A 32 -7.09 10.36 -9.55
N HIS A 33 -6.79 9.21 -8.95
CA HIS A 33 -5.49 8.99 -8.32
C HIS A 33 -4.38 9.09 -9.39
N LYS A 34 -3.18 9.45 -8.95
CA LYS A 34 -2.03 9.67 -9.85
C LYS A 34 -0.85 8.74 -9.58
N ILE A 35 -0.85 8.11 -8.41
CA ILE A 35 0.26 7.29 -7.92
C ILE A 35 -0.27 5.88 -7.71
N GLU A 36 0.36 4.91 -8.34
CA GLU A 36 0.07 3.49 -8.14
C GLU A 36 0.80 2.96 -6.90
N LEU A 37 0.37 1.80 -6.37
CA LEU A 37 0.89 1.28 -5.11
C LEU A 37 2.41 1.13 -5.09
N GLU A 38 2.99 0.53 -6.14
CA GLU A 38 4.43 0.28 -6.22
C GLU A 38 5.24 1.59 -6.23
N GLU A 39 4.78 2.59 -6.98
CA GLU A 39 5.40 3.91 -7.03
C GLU A 39 5.32 4.60 -5.67
N GLY A 40 4.13 4.58 -5.04
CA GLY A 40 3.92 5.16 -3.72
C GLY A 40 4.81 4.52 -2.64
N LEU A 41 4.97 3.20 -2.66
CA LEU A 41 5.86 2.48 -1.74
C LEU A 41 7.32 2.90 -1.92
N LYS A 42 7.80 3.05 -3.15
CA LYS A 42 9.17 3.50 -3.44
C LYS A 42 9.39 4.92 -2.93
N LEU A 43 8.47 5.84 -3.21
CA LEU A 43 8.55 7.23 -2.76
C LEU A 43 8.59 7.33 -1.24
N ALA A 44 7.68 6.63 -0.55
CA ALA A 44 7.63 6.63 0.91
C ALA A 44 8.90 6.03 1.54
N TYR A 45 9.45 4.96 0.96
CA TYR A 45 10.67 4.35 1.47
C TYR A 45 11.90 5.24 1.24
N GLN A 46 11.99 5.91 0.08
CA GLN A 46 13.05 6.87 -0.20
C GLN A 46 12.99 8.08 0.75
N ASP A 47 11.78 8.61 0.99
CA ASP A 47 11.57 9.68 1.97
C ASP A 47 12.06 9.26 3.36
N TYR A 48 11.68 8.07 3.84
CA TYR A 48 12.16 7.52 5.10
C TYR A 48 13.70 7.45 5.18
N LEU A 49 14.37 6.94 4.14
CA LEU A 49 15.83 6.85 4.11
C LEU A 49 16.51 8.23 4.12
N SER A 50 15.86 9.25 3.58
CA SER A 50 16.40 10.62 3.61
C SER A 50 16.41 11.24 5.02
N LEU A 51 15.58 10.74 5.93
CA LEU A 51 15.46 11.21 7.31
C LEU A 51 16.46 10.54 8.26
N VAL A 52 17.01 9.39 7.89
CA VAL A 52 17.93 8.60 8.72
C VAL A 52 19.34 8.76 8.14
N VAL A 53 20.12 9.66 8.74
CA VAL A 53 21.57 9.85 8.47
C VAL A 53 22.37 8.68 9.03
#